data_AF-A0A8I6S9P6-F1
#
_entry.id   AF-A0A8I6S9P6-F1
#
_cell.length_a   1.000
_cell.length_b   1.000
_cell.length_c   1.000
_cell.angle_alpha   90.00
_cell.angle_beta   90.00
_cell.angle_gamma   90.00
#
_symmetry.space_group_name_H-M   'P 1'
#
loop_
_entity.id
_entity.type
_entity.pdbx_description
1 polymer ?
#
loop_
_entity_poly.entity_id
_entity_poly.type
_entity_poly.pdbx_seq_one_letter_code
_entity_poly.pdbx_strand_id
1 'polypeptide(L)'
;MSFRFGDLPTELIYKIFSYLNSTDLARSCMVSKRWRSIGNSDTLWKHLCELDDIHEEYIDSKNIPSEGVGCLDPLCKWAFVYSDFLLTLTRNWMNQTCSEIIISNSVLQVMFNKIWMFQALRSHTMSVDIFQLKDKVFQKLQSIKISDKNYGINCLYAVQDSLFISFNNIIVIYEYINGRFQYEKAIAVTETTINQDVNSLDTFIKQFHSYTCYIVKITLVKKYVWISSDICVLVIDRDTSVLQRKIMINGSSVLFFSTEKQFNLVSLDTVTSYSANATILQSTYISQRGKGSISFTSKYFGFIDEDHFTPVVVNLLTGCVNVLKIPNSYSLTLNKKLPYVYILNLVDNTFSLNAMAIPSGDYLWSKTVDIPVQKKTSFMLYTILNKYLLLFYLSNKNHNFAIYSLASGKHLCTWENEQPFYPVNNIMLKYPNMSTFGTMLGIDKKIKCLL
;
A
#
# COMPACT_ATOMS: atom_id res chain seq x y z
N MET A 1 -14.14 -7.93 48.98
CA MET A 1 -12.86 -7.45 48.43
C MET A 1 -13.10 -6.97 47.00
N SER A 2 -12.95 -5.68 46.70
CA SER A 2 -12.98 -5.22 45.31
C SER A 2 -11.58 -5.34 44.73
N PHE A 3 -11.40 -6.15 43.71
CA PHE A 3 -10.16 -6.21 42.94
C PHE A 3 -10.01 -4.92 42.13
N ARG A 4 -9.01 -4.08 42.42
CA ARG A 4 -8.77 -2.85 41.65
C ARG A 4 -7.75 -3.14 40.57
N PHE A 5 -7.96 -2.55 39.39
CA PHE A 5 -7.01 -2.69 38.28
C PHE A 5 -5.59 -2.24 38.66
N GLY A 6 -5.47 -1.25 39.54
CA GLY A 6 -4.19 -0.79 40.07
C GLY A 6 -3.45 -1.83 40.93
N ASP A 7 -4.11 -2.87 41.41
CA ASP A 7 -3.50 -3.90 42.26
C ASP A 7 -2.90 -5.05 41.42
N LEU A 8 -3.11 -5.03 40.10
CA LEU A 8 -2.51 -6.01 39.20
C LEU A 8 -0.97 -5.88 39.17
N PRO A 9 -0.24 -7.00 39.04
CA PRO A 9 1.16 -7.00 38.66
C PRO A 9 1.41 -6.17 37.39
N THR A 10 2.56 -5.51 37.34
CA THR A 10 2.93 -4.61 36.24
C THR A 10 2.91 -5.32 34.89
N GLU A 11 3.31 -6.58 34.84
CA GLU A 11 3.35 -7.43 33.64
C GLU A 11 1.94 -7.66 33.08
N LEU A 12 0.94 -7.82 33.95
CA LEU A 12 -0.46 -7.98 33.53
C LEU A 12 -1.03 -6.67 33.00
N ILE A 13 -0.77 -5.54 33.67
CA ILE A 13 -1.18 -4.22 33.17
C ILE A 13 -0.53 -3.93 31.82
N TYR A 14 0.77 -4.18 31.69
CA TYR A 14 1.50 -4.05 30.44
C TYR A 14 0.91 -4.93 29.33
N LYS A 15 0.57 -6.18 29.66
CA LYS A 15 -0.09 -7.09 28.71
C LYS A 15 -1.45 -6.57 28.29
N ILE A 16 -2.25 -6.03 29.20
CA ILE A 16 -3.54 -5.39 28.88
C ILE A 16 -3.33 -4.19 27.96
N PHE A 17 -2.35 -3.33 28.27
CA PHE A 17 -2.02 -2.16 27.46
C PHE A 17 -1.54 -2.53 26.05
N SER A 18 -0.92 -3.70 25.86
CA SER A 18 -0.53 -4.21 24.54
C SER A 18 -1.72 -4.49 23.59
N TYR A 19 -2.94 -4.59 24.13
CA TYR A 19 -4.17 -4.75 23.34
C TYR A 19 -4.88 -3.42 23.04
N LEU A 20 -4.43 -2.30 23.61
CA LEU A 20 -5.03 -0.99 23.38
C LEU A 20 -4.55 -0.40 22.05
N ASN A 21 -5.44 0.35 21.40
CA ASN A 21 -5.02 1.22 20.30
C ASN A 21 -4.29 2.46 20.86
N SER A 22 -3.68 3.25 19.98
CA SER A 22 -2.91 4.44 20.38
C SER A 22 -3.71 5.48 21.16
N THR A 23 -4.98 5.67 20.84
CA THR A 23 -5.85 6.63 21.56
C THR A 23 -6.12 6.17 22.98
N ASP A 24 -6.46 4.90 23.17
CA ASP A 24 -6.78 4.35 24.49
C ASP A 24 -5.53 4.18 25.35
N LEU A 25 -4.38 3.87 24.75
CA LEU A 25 -3.09 3.86 25.44
C LEU A 25 -2.70 5.26 25.92
N ALA A 26 -2.84 6.28 25.06
CA ALA A 26 -2.58 7.67 25.45
C ALA A 26 -3.48 8.13 26.60
N ARG A 27 -4.78 7.82 26.54
CA ARG A 27 -5.74 8.11 27.62
C ARG A 27 -5.38 7.37 28.91
N SER A 28 -4.96 6.12 28.82
CA SER A 28 -4.51 5.32 29.97
C SER A 28 -3.32 5.97 30.67
N CYS A 29 -2.39 6.56 29.90
CA CYS A 29 -1.25 7.31 30.45
C CYS A 29 -1.65 8.58 31.23
N MET A 30 -2.90 9.04 31.11
CA MET A 30 -3.42 10.21 31.85
C MET A 30 -4.09 9.84 33.18
N VAL A 31 -4.27 8.55 33.48
CA VAL A 31 -5.03 8.09 34.66
C VAL A 31 -4.23 8.24 35.96
N SER A 32 -2.95 7.85 35.98
CA SER A 32 -2.09 7.94 37.17
C SER A 32 -0.61 7.89 36.78
N LYS A 33 0.28 8.27 37.70
CA LYS A 33 1.74 8.16 37.48
C LYS A 33 2.17 6.73 37.15
N ARG A 34 1.62 5.73 37.85
CA ARG A 34 1.92 4.31 37.58
C ARG A 34 1.41 3.86 36.21
N TRP A 35 0.24 4.30 35.79
CA TRP A 35 -0.27 3.96 34.46
C TRP A 35 0.56 4.61 33.36
N ARG A 36 0.98 5.87 33.58
CA ARG A 36 1.90 6.56 32.68
C ARG A 36 3.23 5.82 32.58
N SER A 37 3.85 5.42 33.69
CA SER A 37 5.15 4.73 33.67
C SER A 37 5.10 3.40 32.92
N ILE A 38 3.95 2.70 32.95
CA ILE A 38 3.76 1.43 32.23
C ILE A 38 3.38 1.68 30.76
N GLY A 39 2.45 2.61 30.49
CA GLY A 39 1.94 2.89 29.15
C GLY A 39 2.89 3.68 28.27
N ASN A 40 3.78 4.47 28.86
CA ASN A 40 4.86 5.19 28.18
C ASN A 40 6.09 4.28 27.92
N SER A 41 5.84 3.03 27.54
CA SER A 41 6.90 2.06 27.23
C SER A 41 7.26 2.11 25.75
N ASP A 42 8.55 2.18 25.43
CA ASP A 42 9.05 2.16 24.05
C ASP A 42 8.52 0.98 23.24
N THR A 43 8.45 -0.20 23.86
CA THR A 43 7.96 -1.43 23.23
C THR A 43 6.49 -1.37 22.81
N LEU A 44 5.62 -0.77 23.64
CA LEU A 44 4.18 -0.63 23.32
C LEU A 44 3.98 0.34 22.15
N TRP A 45 4.66 1.48 22.20
CA TRP A 45 4.55 2.49 21.17
C TRP A 45 5.24 2.09 19.87
N LYS A 46 6.39 1.39 19.93
CA LYS A 46 7.04 0.82 18.74
C LYS A 46 6.11 -0.17 18.03
N HIS A 47 5.43 -1.04 18.77
CA HIS A 47 4.46 -1.95 18.20
C HIS A 47 3.30 -1.21 17.50
N LEU A 48 2.80 -0.12 18.10
CA LEU A 48 1.78 0.72 17.48
C LEU A 48 2.29 1.43 16.22
N CYS A 49 3.54 1.92 16.22
CA CYS A 49 4.20 2.47 15.05
C CYS A 49 4.29 1.44 13.93
N GLU A 50 4.78 0.22 14.21
CA GLU A 50 4.86 -0.88 13.24
C GLU A 50 3.49 -1.24 12.67
N LEU A 51 2.47 -1.32 13.51
CA LEU A 51 1.10 -1.60 13.10
C LEU A 51 0.53 -0.52 12.18
N ASP A 52 0.92 0.74 12.35
CA ASP A 52 0.48 1.87 11.52
C ASP A 52 1.48 2.22 10.40
N ASP A 53 2.54 1.41 10.22
CA ASP A 53 3.61 1.63 9.23
C ASP A 53 4.32 2.98 9.41
N ILE A 54 4.52 3.40 10.65
CA ILE A 54 5.26 4.61 11.04
C ILE A 54 6.70 4.21 11.35
N HIS A 55 7.64 4.80 10.62
CA HIS A 55 9.07 4.54 10.74
C HIS A 55 9.78 5.72 11.41
N GLU A 56 10.90 5.46 12.07
CA GLU A 56 11.69 6.47 12.78
C GLU A 56 12.21 7.57 11.84
N GLU A 57 12.55 7.17 10.61
CA GLU A 57 13.08 8.03 9.55
C GLU A 57 12.10 9.12 9.08
N TYR A 58 10.84 9.06 9.50
CA TYR A 58 9.83 10.08 9.19
C TYR A 58 9.96 11.35 10.02
N ILE A 59 10.82 11.34 11.05
CA ILE A 59 10.91 12.43 12.02
C ILE A 59 12.35 12.92 12.09
N ASP A 60 12.50 14.21 12.37
CA ASP A 60 13.82 14.78 12.63
C ASP A 60 14.30 14.27 14.00
N SER A 61 15.34 13.44 13.98
CA SER A 61 15.96 12.87 15.18
C SER A 61 16.39 13.94 16.20
N LYS A 62 16.63 15.18 15.75
CA LYS A 62 16.98 16.32 16.61
C LYS A 62 15.83 16.80 17.49
N ASN A 63 14.59 16.44 17.16
CA ASN A 63 13.40 16.86 17.90
C ASN A 63 13.00 15.90 19.01
N ILE A 64 13.67 14.75 19.15
CA ILE A 64 13.37 13.78 20.22
C ILE A 64 13.76 14.43 21.55
N PRO A 65 12.80 14.67 22.48
CA PRO A 65 13.10 15.34 23.74
C PRO A 65 14.10 14.52 24.55
N SER A 66 15.26 15.10 24.86
CA SER A 66 16.26 14.48 25.74
C SER A 66 15.91 14.64 27.23
N GLU A 67 15.07 15.61 27.58
CA GLU A 67 14.69 15.95 28.95
C GLU A 67 13.17 16.11 29.09
N GLY A 68 12.63 15.74 30.24
CA GLY A 68 11.21 15.89 30.57
C GLY A 68 10.82 17.37 30.73
N VAL A 69 9.67 17.75 30.18
CA VAL A 69 9.07 19.06 30.45
C VAL A 69 8.20 18.95 31.71
N GLY A 70 8.72 19.44 32.84
CA GLY A 70 7.98 19.54 34.11
C GLY A 70 8.04 18.31 35.02
N CYS A 71 6.98 18.07 35.79
CA CYS A 71 6.93 17.04 36.86
C CYS A 71 6.57 15.63 36.37
N LEU A 72 6.42 15.43 35.06
CA LEU A 72 6.04 14.17 34.44
C LEU A 72 7.23 13.62 33.65
N ASP A 73 7.35 12.29 33.66
CA ASP A 73 8.36 11.62 32.84
C ASP A 73 8.18 12.02 31.37
N PRO A 74 9.29 12.29 30.64
CA PRO A 74 9.26 12.55 29.21
C PRO A 74 8.56 11.40 28.49
N LEU A 75 7.90 11.70 27.38
CA LEU A 75 7.41 10.64 26.50
C LEU A 75 8.59 9.78 26.05
N CYS A 76 8.39 8.47 26.01
CA CYS A 76 9.39 7.59 25.43
C CYS A 76 9.56 7.92 23.93
N LYS A 77 10.68 7.48 23.35
CA LYS A 77 11.06 7.80 21.97
C LYS A 77 9.93 7.47 21.01
N TRP A 78 9.36 6.27 21.09
CA TRP A 78 8.33 5.84 20.15
C TRP A 78 6.97 6.52 20.37
N ALA A 79 6.63 6.89 21.61
CA ALA A 79 5.44 7.68 21.88
C ALA A 79 5.55 9.08 21.25
N PHE A 80 6.72 9.71 21.42
CA PHE A 80 7.03 10.97 20.76
C PHE A 80 6.94 10.83 19.25
N VAL A 81 7.62 9.83 18.66
CA VAL A 81 7.61 9.56 17.22
C VAL A 81 6.18 9.45 16.70
N TYR A 82 5.37 8.61 17.34
CA TYR A 82 3.99 8.41 16.95
C TYR A 82 3.17 9.73 16.99
N SER A 83 3.33 10.51 18.07
CA SER A 83 2.60 11.76 18.26
C SER A 83 3.01 12.85 17.29
N ASP A 84 4.31 13.09 17.11
CA ASP A 84 4.85 14.12 16.22
C ASP A 84 4.49 13.83 14.77
N PHE A 85 4.58 12.56 14.36
CA PHE A 85 4.18 12.12 13.03
C PHE A 85 2.71 12.45 12.73
N LEU A 86 1.78 12.06 13.61
CA LEU A 86 0.35 12.30 13.38
C LEU A 86 -0.05 13.77 13.46
N LEU A 87 0.56 14.52 14.37
CA LEU A 87 0.35 15.96 14.48
C LEU A 87 0.89 16.68 13.25
N THR A 88 2.10 16.36 12.80
CA THR A 88 2.70 16.93 11.59
C THR A 88 1.87 16.61 10.37
N LEU A 89 1.45 15.35 10.19
CA LEU A 89 0.62 14.94 9.06
C LEU A 89 -0.71 15.70 9.03
N THR A 90 -1.42 15.75 10.16
CA THR A 90 -2.72 16.44 10.25
C THR A 90 -2.55 17.94 10.05
N ARG A 91 -1.52 18.54 10.63
CA ARG A 91 -1.18 19.96 10.44
C ARG A 91 -0.87 20.26 8.97
N ASN A 92 -0.09 19.40 8.32
CA ASN A 92 0.27 19.56 6.91
C ASN A 92 -0.96 19.52 6.01
N TRP A 93 -1.88 18.59 6.28
CA TRP A 93 -3.15 18.51 5.58
C TRP A 93 -4.03 19.74 5.80
N MET A 94 -4.15 20.23 7.03
CA MET A 94 -4.96 21.42 7.32
C MET A 94 -4.37 22.69 6.70
N ASN A 95 -3.03 22.82 6.71
CA ASN A 95 -2.33 24.03 6.27
C ASN A 95 -1.95 24.00 4.79
N GLN A 96 -2.31 22.94 4.07
CA GLN A 96 -1.92 22.74 2.67
C GLN A 96 -0.40 22.69 2.42
N THR A 97 0.37 22.24 3.42
CA THR A 97 1.84 22.16 3.30
C THR A 97 2.28 20.76 2.88
N CYS A 98 3.27 20.70 1.99
CA CYS A 98 3.85 19.47 1.48
C CYS A 98 5.29 19.70 1.02
N SER A 99 6.10 18.67 1.03
CA SER A 99 7.42 18.68 0.41
C SER A 99 7.31 18.25 -1.06
N GLU A 100 7.95 18.99 -1.96
CA GLU A 100 7.98 18.65 -3.39
C GLU A 100 9.30 17.96 -3.75
N ILE A 101 9.22 16.83 -4.43
CA ILE A 101 10.36 16.14 -5.05
C ILE A 101 10.21 16.26 -6.56
N ILE A 102 11.19 16.84 -7.23
CA ILE A 102 11.22 16.94 -8.68
C ILE A 102 11.87 15.68 -9.24
N ILE A 103 11.14 14.98 -10.10
CA ILE A 103 11.62 13.82 -10.84
C ILE A 103 11.92 14.26 -12.26
N SER A 104 13.15 13.97 -12.70
CA SER A 104 13.56 14.19 -14.07
C SER A 104 12.63 13.49 -15.07
N ASN A 105 12.39 14.15 -16.20
CA ASN A 105 11.75 13.55 -17.38
C ASN A 105 12.38 12.23 -17.87
N SER A 106 13.66 12.01 -17.52
CA SER A 106 14.34 10.76 -17.82
C SER A 106 13.76 9.57 -17.04
N VAL A 107 12.93 9.76 -16.01
CA VAL A 107 12.40 8.65 -15.21
C VAL A 107 11.14 8.04 -15.84
N LEU A 108 11.25 6.76 -16.23
CA LEU A 108 10.15 5.95 -16.78
C LEU A 108 9.13 5.57 -15.71
N GLN A 109 9.63 5.08 -14.58
CA GLN A 109 8.81 4.53 -13.51
C GLN A 109 9.40 4.90 -12.16
N VAL A 110 8.53 5.19 -11.20
CA VAL A 110 8.89 5.44 -9.81
C VAL A 110 8.09 4.49 -8.95
N MET A 111 8.73 3.84 -8.00
CA MET A 111 8.08 2.96 -7.03
C MET A 111 8.52 3.35 -5.62
N PHE A 112 7.57 3.35 -4.68
CA PHE A 112 7.85 3.61 -3.28
C PHE A 112 7.54 2.37 -2.46
N ASN A 113 8.41 2.05 -1.52
CA ASN A 113 8.19 1.01 -0.53
C ASN A 113 8.76 1.48 0.81
N LYS A 114 7.88 1.80 1.77
CA LYS A 114 8.26 2.37 3.07
C LYS A 114 9.14 3.62 2.92
N ILE A 115 10.41 3.54 3.33
CA ILE A 115 11.40 4.60 3.28
C ILE A 115 12.18 4.64 1.95
N TRP A 116 11.90 3.72 1.03
CA TRP A 116 12.63 3.58 -0.23
C TRP A 116 11.87 4.21 -1.40
N MET A 117 12.60 4.87 -2.29
CA MET A 117 12.13 5.29 -3.60
C MET A 117 13.06 4.73 -4.68
N PHE A 118 12.48 4.08 -5.67
CA PHE A 118 13.18 3.48 -6.80
C PHE A 118 12.76 4.19 -8.09
N GLN A 119 13.71 4.64 -8.88
CA GLN A 119 13.47 5.35 -10.14
C GLN A 119 14.11 4.59 -11.30
N ALA A 120 13.29 4.02 -12.19
CA ALA A 120 13.75 3.41 -13.44
C ALA A 120 14.01 4.48 -14.49
N LEU A 121 15.22 4.52 -15.04
CA LEU A 121 15.65 5.57 -15.98
C LEU A 121 15.45 5.17 -17.45
N ARG A 122 15.02 6.14 -18.25
CA ARG A 122 14.99 6.15 -19.72
C ARG A 122 16.38 6.54 -20.21
N SER A 123 17.31 5.62 -20.16
CA SER A 123 18.66 5.84 -20.69
C SER A 123 18.99 4.81 -21.77
N HIS A 124 20.15 4.96 -22.42
CA HIS A 124 20.67 3.91 -23.31
C HIS A 124 20.98 2.61 -22.55
N THR A 125 21.20 2.72 -21.23
CA THR A 125 21.40 1.62 -20.31
C THR A 125 20.14 1.37 -19.48
N MET A 126 19.96 0.14 -19.02
CA MET A 126 18.89 -0.16 -18.08
C MET A 126 19.40 0.06 -16.66
N SER A 127 18.93 1.11 -16.00
CA SER A 127 19.38 1.46 -14.65
C SER A 127 18.23 1.89 -13.74
N VAL A 128 18.44 1.65 -12.45
CA VAL A 128 17.54 2.07 -11.37
C VAL A 128 18.30 2.88 -10.35
N ASP A 129 17.85 4.11 -10.12
CA ASP A 129 18.33 4.94 -9.03
C ASP A 129 17.54 4.63 -7.77
N ILE A 130 18.25 4.44 -6.66
CA ILE A 130 17.71 4.08 -5.36
C ILE A 130 17.92 5.25 -4.42
N PHE A 131 16.84 5.66 -3.77
CA PHE A 131 16.83 6.73 -2.78
C PHE A 131 16.28 6.20 -1.46
N GLN A 132 16.84 6.70 -0.36
CA GLN A 132 16.38 6.45 1.00
C GLN A 132 15.86 7.74 1.60
N LEU A 133 14.72 7.68 2.28
CA LEU A 133 14.22 8.78 3.08
C LEU A 133 15.07 8.89 4.35
N LYS A 134 15.74 10.03 4.53
CA LYS A 134 16.47 10.40 5.74
C LYS A 134 16.20 11.86 6.05
N ASP A 135 15.86 12.16 7.30
CA ASP A 135 15.56 13.52 7.75
C ASP A 135 14.52 14.22 6.85
N LYS A 136 13.45 13.49 6.49
CA LYS A 136 12.37 13.94 5.58
C LYS A 136 12.78 14.25 4.13
N VAL A 137 14.02 13.94 3.73
CA VAL A 137 14.50 14.14 2.36
C VAL A 137 14.92 12.80 1.76
N PHE A 138 14.50 12.55 0.52
CA PHE A 138 15.00 11.40 -0.23
C PHE A 138 16.40 11.66 -0.73
N GLN A 139 17.37 10.95 -0.17
CA GLN A 139 18.76 11.02 -0.54
C GLN A 139 19.10 9.85 -1.47
N LYS A 140 19.75 10.12 -2.60
CA LYS A 140 20.20 9.08 -3.52
C LYS A 140 21.27 8.22 -2.83
N LEU A 141 20.99 6.93 -2.70
CA LEU A 141 21.88 5.96 -2.07
C LEU A 141 22.78 5.27 -3.09
N GLN A 142 22.20 4.82 -4.21
CA GLN A 142 22.89 3.97 -5.19
C GLN A 142 22.26 4.13 -6.58
N SER A 143 23.06 3.91 -7.62
CA SER A 143 22.58 3.64 -8.98
C SER A 143 22.93 2.20 -9.35
N ILE A 144 21.94 1.40 -9.70
CA ILE A 144 22.14 0.03 -10.17
C ILE A 144 22.05 0.02 -11.69
N LYS A 145 23.14 -0.36 -12.35
CA LYS A 145 23.16 -0.62 -13.80
C LYS A 145 22.94 -2.12 -14.01
N ILE A 146 21.88 -2.46 -14.73
CA ILE A 146 21.44 -3.85 -14.93
C ILE A 146 21.93 -4.40 -16.27
N SER A 147 21.96 -3.56 -17.30
CA SER A 147 22.39 -3.95 -18.66
C SER A 147 22.87 -2.72 -19.45
N ASP A 148 23.86 -2.92 -20.31
CA ASP A 148 24.33 -1.95 -21.30
C ASP A 148 23.30 -1.64 -22.39
N LYS A 149 22.37 -2.57 -22.61
CA LYS A 149 21.24 -2.42 -23.55
C LYS A 149 19.97 -2.05 -22.79
N ASN A 150 19.21 -1.11 -23.34
CA ASN A 150 17.89 -0.78 -22.82
C ASN A 150 16.84 -1.76 -23.34
N TYR A 151 16.47 -2.74 -22.51
CA TYR A 151 15.37 -3.67 -22.77
C TYR A 151 14.01 -3.15 -22.29
N GLY A 152 13.97 -2.01 -21.61
CA GLY A 152 12.80 -1.47 -20.94
C GLY A 152 12.51 -2.22 -19.63
N ILE A 153 12.33 -1.48 -18.53
CA ILE A 153 11.88 -2.06 -17.26
C ILE A 153 10.35 -2.19 -17.30
N ASN A 154 9.85 -3.41 -17.11
CA ASN A 154 8.43 -3.72 -17.11
C ASN A 154 7.81 -3.48 -15.73
N CYS A 155 8.46 -4.02 -14.70
CA CYS A 155 7.96 -4.01 -13.33
C CYS A 155 9.11 -3.73 -12.37
N LEU A 156 8.82 -2.83 -11.41
CA LEU A 156 9.59 -2.70 -10.18
C LEU A 156 8.70 -3.19 -9.05
N TYR A 157 9.22 -4.11 -8.23
CA TYR A 157 8.55 -4.54 -7.02
C TYR A 157 9.56 -4.60 -5.87
N ALA A 158 9.27 -3.95 -4.75
CA ALA A 158 10.09 -4.00 -3.56
C ALA A 158 9.25 -4.46 -2.38
N VAL A 159 9.85 -5.30 -1.55
CA VAL A 159 9.23 -5.86 -0.37
C VAL A 159 10.33 -6.10 0.65
N GLN A 160 10.13 -5.60 1.88
CA GLN A 160 11.15 -5.66 2.93
C GLN A 160 12.51 -5.13 2.40
N ASP A 161 13.53 -5.97 2.43
CA ASP A 161 14.91 -5.69 2.05
C ASP A 161 15.25 -6.22 0.65
N SER A 162 14.24 -6.58 -0.16
CA SER A 162 14.42 -7.14 -1.50
C SER A 162 13.82 -6.22 -2.58
N LEU A 163 14.56 -6.05 -3.67
CA LEU A 163 14.13 -5.34 -4.87
C LEU A 163 14.13 -6.29 -6.07
N PHE A 164 12.98 -6.40 -6.71
CA PHE A 164 12.75 -7.19 -7.91
C PHE A 164 12.58 -6.24 -9.08
N ILE A 165 13.35 -6.48 -10.14
CA ILE A 165 13.31 -5.70 -11.37
C ILE A 165 13.05 -6.66 -12.52
N SER A 166 11.96 -6.48 -13.26
CA SER A 166 11.70 -7.27 -14.45
C SER A 166 11.81 -6.46 -15.73
N PHE A 167 12.23 -7.15 -16.78
CA PHE A 167 12.28 -6.68 -18.16
C PHE A 167 12.06 -7.88 -19.06
N ASN A 168 11.04 -7.81 -19.90
CA ASN A 168 10.49 -8.94 -20.65
C ASN A 168 10.32 -10.20 -19.77
N ASN A 169 11.11 -11.23 -20.03
CA ASN A 169 11.02 -12.55 -19.40
C ASN A 169 12.04 -12.75 -18.26
N ILE A 170 12.86 -11.75 -17.95
CA ILE A 170 13.89 -11.82 -16.92
C ILE A 170 13.46 -11.03 -15.68
N ILE A 171 13.79 -11.59 -14.52
CA ILE A 171 13.71 -10.96 -13.21
C ILE A 171 15.11 -10.93 -12.60
N VAL A 172 15.51 -9.77 -12.11
CA VAL A 172 16.74 -9.59 -11.36
C VAL A 172 16.38 -9.21 -9.94
N ILE A 173 16.95 -9.93 -8.98
CA ILE A 173 16.67 -9.79 -7.55
C ILE A 173 17.90 -9.19 -6.88
N TYR A 174 17.66 -8.15 -6.09
CA TYR A 174 18.67 -7.49 -5.27
C TYR A 174 18.25 -7.56 -3.80
N GLU A 175 19.21 -7.73 -2.91
CA GLU A 175 19.02 -7.70 -1.46
C GLU A 175 19.77 -6.52 -0.83
N TYR A 176 19.15 -5.91 0.17
CA TYR A 176 19.76 -4.85 0.95
C TYR A 176 20.68 -5.43 2.02
N ILE A 177 21.98 -5.41 1.74
CA ILE A 177 23.03 -5.97 2.60
C ILE A 177 24.09 -4.91 2.84
N ASN A 178 24.42 -4.68 4.11
CA ASN A 178 25.45 -3.73 4.54
C ASN A 178 25.26 -2.32 3.96
N GLY A 179 24.02 -1.83 3.97
CA GLY A 179 23.72 -0.46 3.58
C GLY A 179 23.52 -0.24 2.08
N ARG A 180 23.56 -1.28 1.23
CA ARG A 180 23.40 -1.18 -0.23
C ARG A 180 22.59 -2.35 -0.80
N PHE A 181 21.95 -2.13 -1.94
CA PHE A 181 21.31 -3.21 -2.70
C PHE A 181 22.36 -3.93 -3.54
N GLN A 182 22.56 -5.22 -3.25
CA GLN A 182 23.52 -6.09 -3.90
C GLN A 182 22.80 -7.12 -4.75
N TYR A 183 23.39 -7.46 -5.89
CA TYR A 183 22.85 -8.50 -6.76
C TYR A 183 22.80 -9.84 -6.00
N GLU A 184 21.62 -10.45 -5.96
CA GLU A 184 21.44 -11.77 -5.36
C GLU A 184 21.43 -12.84 -6.47
N LYS A 185 20.49 -12.71 -7.42
CA LYS A 185 20.35 -13.64 -8.55
C LYS A 185 19.46 -13.07 -9.66
N ALA A 186 19.51 -13.71 -10.82
CA ALA A 186 18.57 -13.49 -11.91
C ALA A 186 17.85 -14.80 -12.28
N ILE A 187 16.60 -14.64 -12.71
CA ILE A 187 15.70 -15.72 -13.13
C ILE A 187 15.14 -15.36 -14.49
N ALA A 188 15.27 -16.26 -15.45
CA ALA A 188 14.65 -16.14 -16.77
C ALA A 188 13.53 -17.15 -16.90
N VAL A 189 12.34 -16.63 -17.18
CA VAL A 189 11.15 -17.41 -17.46
C VAL A 189 11.10 -17.69 -18.95
N THR A 190 11.01 -18.95 -19.34
CA THR A 190 10.67 -19.34 -20.71
C THR A 190 9.33 -20.07 -20.69
N GLU A 191 8.77 -20.39 -21.86
CA GLU A 191 7.48 -21.10 -21.93
C GLU A 191 7.48 -22.45 -21.20
N THR A 192 8.64 -23.11 -21.20
CA THR A 192 8.82 -24.50 -20.73
C THR A 192 9.77 -24.64 -19.53
N THR A 193 10.68 -23.70 -19.32
CA THR A 193 11.74 -23.82 -18.30
C THR A 193 11.96 -22.54 -17.52
N ILE A 194 12.51 -22.69 -16.32
CA ILE A 194 13.05 -21.59 -15.53
C ILE A 194 14.56 -21.78 -15.48
N ASN A 195 15.27 -20.73 -15.86
CA ASN A 195 16.72 -20.71 -15.83
C ASN A 195 17.16 -19.72 -14.74
N GLN A 196 18.19 -20.08 -13.98
CA GLN A 196 18.80 -19.22 -12.98
C GLN A 196 20.22 -18.87 -13.44
N ASP A 197 20.68 -17.67 -13.11
CA ASP A 197 22.08 -17.31 -13.34
C ASP A 197 23.03 -18.13 -12.45
N VAL A 198 24.13 -18.55 -13.06
CA VAL A 198 25.23 -19.29 -12.42
C VAL A 198 26.55 -18.51 -12.49
N ASN A 199 26.67 -17.54 -13.40
CA ASN A 199 27.95 -16.91 -13.75
C ASN A 199 27.88 -15.39 -13.59
N SER A 200 27.37 -14.70 -14.61
CA SER A 200 27.33 -13.24 -14.65
C SER A 200 26.03 -12.76 -15.29
N LEU A 201 25.45 -11.72 -14.69
CA LEU A 201 24.18 -11.13 -15.10
C LEU A 201 24.16 -10.76 -16.59
N ASP A 202 25.23 -10.18 -17.13
CA ASP A 202 25.29 -9.79 -18.54
C ASP A 202 25.27 -11.00 -19.49
N THR A 203 25.99 -12.07 -19.14
CA THR A 203 26.00 -13.31 -19.94
C THR A 203 24.63 -13.97 -19.86
N PHE A 204 24.04 -14.01 -18.67
CA PHE A 204 22.72 -14.56 -18.44
C PHE A 204 21.63 -13.83 -19.25
N ILE A 205 21.64 -12.50 -19.22
CA ILE A 205 20.72 -11.67 -20.02
C ILE A 205 20.92 -11.96 -21.51
N LYS A 206 22.16 -11.98 -22.01
CA LYS A 206 22.41 -12.27 -23.43
C LYS A 206 21.92 -13.65 -23.86
N GLN A 207 22.00 -14.64 -22.96
CA GLN A 207 21.63 -16.02 -23.25
C GLN A 207 20.12 -16.28 -23.21
N PHE A 208 19.41 -15.74 -22.22
CA PHE A 208 18.03 -16.12 -21.93
C PHE A 208 16.98 -15.04 -22.20
N HIS A 209 17.40 -13.85 -22.62
CA HIS A 209 16.46 -12.79 -22.97
C HIS A 209 15.57 -13.19 -24.13
N SER A 210 14.27 -13.02 -23.95
CA SER A 210 13.24 -13.26 -24.96
C SER A 210 12.17 -12.18 -24.89
N TYR A 211 11.61 -11.83 -26.05
CA TYR A 211 10.45 -10.95 -26.16
C TYR A 211 9.11 -11.70 -26.14
N THR A 212 9.13 -13.05 -26.08
CA THR A 212 7.91 -13.87 -26.18
C THR A 212 7.11 -13.94 -24.89
N CYS A 213 7.74 -13.64 -23.74
CA CYS A 213 7.08 -13.63 -22.44
C CYS A 213 7.27 -12.27 -21.79
N TYR A 214 6.17 -11.62 -21.41
CA TYR A 214 6.19 -10.31 -20.77
C TYR A 214 5.74 -10.44 -19.32
N ILE A 215 6.65 -10.20 -18.38
CA ILE A 215 6.32 -10.18 -16.96
C ILE A 215 5.59 -8.88 -16.65
N VAL A 216 4.31 -9.01 -16.28
CA VAL A 216 3.42 -7.89 -15.97
C VAL A 216 3.53 -7.49 -14.50
N LYS A 217 3.58 -8.48 -13.60
CA LYS A 217 3.54 -8.24 -12.16
C LYS A 217 4.37 -9.26 -11.40
N ILE A 218 5.05 -8.78 -10.36
CA ILE A 218 5.78 -9.61 -9.40
C ILE A 218 5.19 -9.37 -8.02
N THR A 219 5.08 -10.42 -7.23
CA THR A 219 4.89 -10.30 -5.79
C THR A 219 5.57 -11.42 -5.02
N LEU A 220 5.92 -11.17 -3.76
CA LEU A 220 6.52 -12.15 -2.86
C LEU A 220 5.51 -12.54 -1.79
N VAL A 221 5.26 -13.84 -1.65
CA VAL A 221 4.44 -14.38 -0.55
C VAL A 221 5.32 -15.36 0.22
N LYS A 222 5.76 -14.94 1.41
CA LYS A 222 6.82 -15.62 2.18
C LYS A 222 8.09 -15.76 1.34
N LYS A 223 8.52 -16.99 1.02
CA LYS A 223 9.67 -17.27 0.16
C LYS A 223 9.32 -17.53 -1.31
N TYR A 224 8.05 -17.47 -1.69
CA TYR A 224 7.63 -17.80 -3.06
C TYR A 224 7.44 -16.54 -3.88
N VAL A 225 8.11 -16.47 -5.03
CA VAL A 225 7.97 -15.40 -6.01
C VAL A 225 6.83 -15.76 -6.95
N TRP A 226 5.80 -14.94 -6.96
CA TRP A 226 4.64 -15.04 -7.82
C TRP A 226 4.80 -14.07 -8.99
N ILE A 227 4.80 -14.61 -10.20
CA ILE A 227 5.06 -13.87 -11.43
C ILE A 227 3.84 -14.00 -12.31
N SER A 228 3.22 -12.88 -12.66
CA SER A 228 2.17 -12.86 -13.67
C SER A 228 2.77 -12.50 -15.02
N SER A 229 2.50 -13.34 -16.01
CA SER A 229 2.56 -12.97 -17.43
C SER A 229 1.16 -12.64 -17.93
N ASP A 230 1.06 -12.39 -19.23
CA ASP A 230 -0.16 -12.29 -20.02
C ASP A 230 -1.03 -13.57 -20.04
N ILE A 231 -0.40 -14.76 -20.06
CA ILE A 231 -1.08 -16.05 -20.23
C ILE A 231 -1.09 -16.92 -18.97
N CYS A 232 -0.21 -16.69 -18.00
CA CYS A 232 -0.12 -17.54 -16.82
C CYS A 232 0.44 -16.82 -15.59
N VAL A 233 0.23 -17.44 -14.42
CA VAL A 233 0.93 -17.12 -13.18
C VAL A 233 1.90 -18.24 -12.85
N LEU A 234 3.16 -17.89 -12.59
CA LEU A 234 4.21 -18.81 -12.17
C LEU A 234 4.53 -18.59 -10.70
N VAL A 235 4.74 -19.69 -10.00
CA VAL A 235 5.14 -19.68 -8.59
C VAL A 235 6.49 -20.36 -8.49
N ILE A 236 7.48 -19.60 -8.06
CA ILE A 236 8.87 -20.03 -7.95
C ILE A 236 9.27 -20.00 -6.48
N ASP A 237 9.90 -21.06 -5.99
CA ASP A 237 10.57 -21.00 -4.69
C ASP A 237 11.82 -20.12 -4.84
N ARG A 238 11.90 -19.00 -4.10
CA ARG A 238 13.03 -18.07 -4.18
C ARG A 238 14.34 -18.77 -3.85
N ASP A 239 14.37 -19.69 -2.89
CA ASP A 239 15.62 -20.22 -2.37
C ASP A 239 16.23 -21.23 -3.36
N THR A 240 15.40 -22.07 -3.95
CA THR A 240 15.83 -23.13 -4.88
C THR A 240 15.72 -22.73 -6.35
N SER A 241 15.05 -21.61 -6.65
CA SER A 241 14.65 -21.16 -7.99
C SER A 241 13.86 -22.21 -8.79
N VAL A 242 13.26 -23.19 -8.12
CA VAL A 242 12.46 -24.24 -8.77
C VAL A 242 11.04 -23.75 -9.01
N LEU A 243 10.53 -23.97 -10.22
CA LEU A 243 9.11 -23.78 -10.55
C LEU A 243 8.25 -24.74 -9.72
N GLN A 244 7.45 -24.19 -8.82
CA GLN A 244 6.53 -24.96 -7.99
C GLN A 244 5.20 -25.20 -8.72
N ARG A 245 4.67 -24.17 -9.39
CA ARG A 245 3.37 -24.25 -10.04
C ARG A 245 3.26 -23.27 -11.21
N LYS A 246 2.62 -23.72 -12.29
CA LYS A 246 2.14 -22.90 -13.41
C LYS A 246 0.61 -22.91 -13.38
N ILE A 247 0.01 -21.72 -13.28
CA ILE A 247 -1.44 -21.53 -13.23
C ILE A 247 -1.83 -20.81 -14.52
N MET A 248 -2.59 -21.48 -15.37
CA MET A 248 -3.07 -20.87 -16.62
C MET A 248 -4.15 -19.83 -16.31
N ILE A 249 -4.04 -18.68 -16.95
CA ILE A 249 -5.03 -17.61 -16.83
C ILE A 249 -6.01 -17.74 -18.00
N ASN A 250 -7.28 -17.96 -17.70
CA ASN A 250 -8.33 -17.95 -18.72
C ASN A 250 -8.95 -16.55 -18.77
N GLY A 251 -8.62 -15.78 -19.81
CA GLY A 251 -9.25 -14.48 -20.09
C GLY A 251 -8.33 -13.27 -19.95
N SER A 252 -8.76 -12.15 -20.51
CA SER A 252 -7.96 -10.93 -20.68
C SER A 252 -7.95 -10.00 -19.45
N SER A 253 -8.81 -10.23 -18.46
CA SER A 253 -8.97 -9.33 -17.30
C SER A 253 -8.80 -10.12 -16.01
N VAL A 254 -7.55 -10.22 -15.55
CA VAL A 254 -7.23 -10.86 -14.28
C VAL A 254 -6.49 -9.89 -13.37
N LEU A 255 -6.98 -9.80 -12.15
CA LEU A 255 -6.36 -9.00 -11.10
C LEU A 255 -5.67 -9.91 -10.11
N PHE A 256 -4.49 -9.47 -9.69
CA PHE A 256 -3.66 -10.19 -8.73
C PHE A 256 -3.38 -9.29 -7.56
N PHE A 257 -3.54 -9.82 -6.36
CA PHE A 257 -3.06 -9.15 -5.16
C PHE A 257 -2.60 -10.18 -4.14
N SER A 258 -1.62 -9.79 -3.36
CA SER A 258 -1.04 -10.64 -2.32
C SER A 258 -1.23 -10.00 -0.97
N THR A 259 -1.20 -10.86 0.03
CA THR A 259 -1.06 -10.51 1.43
C THR A 259 0.20 -11.20 1.92
N GLU A 260 0.62 -10.94 3.16
CA GLU A 260 1.76 -11.65 3.74
C GLU A 260 1.61 -13.19 3.74
N LYS A 261 0.37 -13.68 3.70
CA LYS A 261 0.07 -15.11 3.90
C LYS A 261 -0.47 -15.82 2.66
N GLN A 262 -1.09 -15.10 1.74
CA GLN A 262 -1.80 -15.69 0.61
C GLN A 262 -1.72 -14.82 -0.65
N PHE A 263 -1.80 -15.47 -1.80
CA PHE A 263 -1.95 -14.85 -3.11
C PHE A 263 -3.40 -14.99 -3.57
N ASN A 264 -3.98 -13.95 -4.17
CA ASN A 264 -5.36 -13.98 -4.63
C ASN A 264 -5.41 -13.63 -6.11
N LEU A 265 -6.15 -14.46 -6.85
CA LEU A 265 -6.40 -14.38 -8.27
C LEU A 265 -7.87 -14.06 -8.48
N VAL A 266 -8.16 -12.96 -9.15
CA VAL A 266 -9.52 -12.57 -9.52
C VAL A 266 -9.68 -12.72 -11.01
N SER A 267 -10.44 -13.72 -11.45
CA SER A 267 -10.93 -13.85 -12.83
C SER A 267 -12.26 -13.10 -12.99
N LEU A 268 -12.84 -13.15 -14.19
CA LEU A 268 -14.13 -12.53 -14.50
C LEU A 268 -15.26 -12.95 -13.53
N ASP A 269 -15.22 -14.19 -13.07
CA ASP A 269 -16.31 -14.87 -12.37
C ASP A 269 -15.85 -15.63 -11.13
N THR A 270 -14.55 -15.63 -10.81
CA THR A 270 -14.03 -16.33 -9.64
C THR A 270 -12.98 -15.51 -8.90
N VAL A 271 -13.00 -15.60 -7.57
CA VAL A 271 -11.88 -15.22 -6.73
C VAL A 271 -11.28 -16.47 -6.13
N THR A 272 -10.05 -16.77 -6.52
CA THR A 272 -9.30 -17.91 -6.00
C THR A 272 -8.15 -17.43 -5.12
N SER A 273 -8.20 -17.82 -3.86
CA SER A 273 -7.15 -17.60 -2.88
C SER A 273 -6.22 -18.80 -2.86
N TYR A 274 -4.93 -18.54 -2.90
CA TYR A 274 -3.86 -19.52 -2.87
C TYR A 274 -2.97 -19.28 -1.66
N SER A 275 -2.49 -20.35 -1.05
CA SER A 275 -1.42 -20.29 -0.07
C SER A 275 -0.11 -19.88 -0.73
N ALA A 276 0.92 -19.63 0.08
CA ALA A 276 2.24 -19.23 -0.43
C ALA A 276 2.85 -20.25 -1.44
N ASN A 277 2.68 -21.56 -1.21
CA ASN A 277 3.16 -22.63 -2.10
C ASN A 277 2.15 -22.99 -3.20
N ALA A 278 1.24 -22.06 -3.51
CA ALA A 278 0.25 -22.18 -4.56
C ALA A 278 -0.80 -23.28 -4.35
N THR A 279 -1.03 -23.80 -3.15
CA THR A 279 -2.20 -24.65 -2.88
C THR A 279 -3.46 -23.78 -2.83
N ILE A 280 -4.55 -24.23 -3.44
CA ILE A 280 -5.82 -23.48 -3.40
C ILE A 280 -6.33 -23.54 -1.95
N LEU A 281 -6.54 -22.37 -1.36
CA LEU A 281 -7.16 -22.23 -0.03
C LEU A 281 -8.68 -22.13 -0.15
N GLN A 282 -9.14 -21.31 -1.09
CA GLN A 282 -10.55 -21.04 -1.32
C GLN A 282 -10.74 -20.63 -2.78
N SER A 283 -11.83 -21.07 -3.40
CA SER A 283 -12.30 -20.56 -4.69
C SER A 283 -13.77 -20.21 -4.57
N THR A 284 -14.12 -18.98 -4.93
CA THR A 284 -15.46 -18.44 -4.79
C THR A 284 -15.93 -17.96 -6.14
N TYR A 285 -17.06 -18.50 -6.60
CA TYR A 285 -17.75 -17.99 -7.77
C TYR A 285 -18.46 -16.68 -7.44
N ILE A 286 -18.36 -15.72 -8.35
CA ILE A 286 -18.92 -14.38 -8.24
C ILE A 286 -19.71 -14.13 -9.52
N SER A 287 -21.02 -14.01 -9.40
CA SER A 287 -21.89 -13.74 -10.55
C SER A 287 -21.80 -12.29 -11.05
N GLN A 288 -21.27 -11.39 -10.22
CA GLN A 288 -21.14 -9.96 -10.49
C GLN A 288 -19.83 -9.65 -11.21
N ARG A 289 -19.89 -8.74 -12.19
CA ARG A 289 -18.70 -8.30 -12.93
C ARG A 289 -18.10 -7.09 -12.25
N GLY A 290 -16.83 -7.18 -11.87
CA GLY A 290 -16.14 -6.04 -11.28
C GLY A 290 -15.75 -5.01 -12.32
N LYS A 291 -16.16 -3.74 -12.13
CA LYS A 291 -15.63 -2.60 -12.88
C LYS A 291 -15.28 -1.44 -11.97
N GLY A 292 -14.13 -0.83 -12.24
CA GLY A 292 -13.70 0.39 -11.58
C GLY A 292 -13.06 0.15 -10.22
N SER A 293 -13.70 0.62 -9.15
CA SER A 293 -13.10 0.69 -7.81
C SER A 293 -12.99 -0.69 -7.17
N ILE A 294 -11.75 -1.12 -6.93
CA ILE A 294 -11.43 -2.41 -6.34
C ILE A 294 -10.53 -2.19 -5.14
N SER A 295 -10.77 -2.93 -4.06
CA SER A 295 -10.01 -2.85 -2.83
C SER A 295 -9.85 -4.24 -2.23
N PHE A 296 -8.74 -4.46 -1.53
CA PHE A 296 -8.45 -5.75 -0.91
C PHE A 296 -7.73 -5.58 0.42
N THR A 297 -7.90 -6.60 1.26
CA THR A 297 -7.24 -6.74 2.56
C THR A 297 -6.79 -8.19 2.71
N SER A 298 -6.25 -8.56 3.87
CA SER A 298 -5.93 -9.96 4.16
C SER A 298 -7.15 -10.88 4.29
N LYS A 299 -8.35 -10.32 4.48
CA LYS A 299 -9.58 -11.08 4.75
C LYS A 299 -10.70 -10.85 3.74
N TYR A 300 -10.70 -9.70 3.07
CA TYR A 300 -11.80 -9.26 2.23
C TYR A 300 -11.29 -8.75 0.89
N PHE A 301 -12.05 -9.01 -0.15
CA PHE A 301 -11.94 -8.43 -1.48
C PHE A 301 -13.23 -7.69 -1.79
N GLY A 302 -13.14 -6.43 -2.20
CA GLY A 302 -14.29 -5.58 -2.47
C GLY A 302 -14.21 -4.97 -3.87
N PHE A 303 -15.33 -4.91 -4.57
CA PHE A 303 -15.46 -4.23 -5.85
C PHE A 303 -16.87 -3.66 -6.06
N ILE A 304 -17.02 -2.76 -7.03
CA ILE A 304 -18.33 -2.28 -7.48
C ILE A 304 -18.77 -3.13 -8.66
N ASP A 305 -19.97 -3.71 -8.57
CA ASP A 305 -20.60 -4.45 -9.64
C ASP A 305 -20.94 -3.54 -10.83
N GLU A 306 -20.50 -3.91 -12.02
CA GLU A 306 -20.67 -3.14 -13.25
C GLU A 306 -22.13 -3.01 -13.66
N ASP A 307 -22.91 -4.07 -13.46
CA ASP A 307 -24.27 -4.14 -13.97
C ASP A 307 -25.26 -3.41 -13.05
N HIS A 308 -25.05 -3.51 -11.73
CA HIS A 308 -25.98 -2.96 -10.73
C HIS A 308 -25.45 -1.74 -9.97
N PHE A 309 -24.18 -1.36 -10.15
CA PHE A 309 -23.52 -0.31 -9.37
C PHE A 309 -23.64 -0.52 -7.86
N THR A 310 -23.59 -1.77 -7.41
CA THR A 310 -23.67 -2.14 -5.99
C THR A 310 -22.31 -2.63 -5.49
N PRO A 311 -21.93 -2.34 -4.24
CA PRO A 311 -20.71 -2.85 -3.66
C PRO A 311 -20.85 -4.34 -3.34
N VAL A 312 -19.88 -5.13 -3.77
CA VAL A 312 -19.76 -6.55 -3.46
C VAL A 312 -18.50 -6.76 -2.65
N VAL A 313 -18.61 -7.47 -1.54
CA VAL A 313 -17.48 -7.82 -0.67
C VAL A 313 -17.43 -9.33 -0.48
N VAL A 314 -16.31 -9.93 -0.83
CA VAL A 314 -16.03 -11.35 -0.69
C VAL A 314 -15.12 -11.57 0.50
N ASN A 315 -15.53 -12.42 1.43
CA ASN A 315 -14.66 -12.91 2.49
C ASN A 315 -13.74 -14.00 1.91
N LEU A 316 -12.44 -13.71 1.84
CA LEU A 316 -11.44 -14.58 1.22
C LEU A 316 -11.18 -15.86 2.01
N LEU A 317 -11.55 -15.90 3.30
CA LEU A 317 -11.39 -17.07 4.16
C LEU A 317 -12.60 -18.00 4.10
N THR A 318 -13.81 -17.46 4.12
CA THR A 318 -15.04 -18.26 4.13
C THR A 318 -15.65 -18.45 2.75
N GLY A 319 -15.19 -17.68 1.77
CA GLY A 319 -15.76 -17.61 0.44
C GLY A 319 -17.15 -16.96 0.37
N CYS A 320 -17.65 -16.38 1.47
CA CYS A 320 -18.96 -15.73 1.50
C CYS A 320 -18.95 -14.45 0.67
N VAL A 321 -19.94 -14.30 -0.21
CA VAL A 321 -20.15 -13.10 -1.02
C VAL A 321 -21.27 -12.26 -0.40
N ASN A 322 -20.94 -11.04 0.01
CA ASN A 322 -21.87 -10.07 0.58
C ASN A 322 -22.13 -8.96 -0.44
N VAL A 323 -23.34 -8.93 -1.01
CA VAL A 323 -23.81 -7.82 -1.85
C VAL A 323 -24.47 -6.77 -0.96
N LEU A 324 -23.84 -5.60 -0.84
CA LEU A 324 -24.30 -4.52 0.02
C LEU A 324 -25.40 -3.73 -0.69
N LYS A 325 -26.53 -3.52 0.00
CA LYS A 325 -27.72 -2.84 -0.54
C LYS A 325 -27.55 -1.32 -0.59
N ILE A 326 -26.49 -0.86 -1.27
CA ILE A 326 -26.21 0.56 -1.53
C ILE A 326 -26.19 0.80 -3.04
N PRO A 327 -27.30 1.26 -3.63
CA PRO A 327 -27.36 1.53 -5.06
C PRO A 327 -26.50 2.74 -5.44
N ASN A 328 -26.20 2.88 -6.73
CA ASN A 328 -25.47 4.01 -7.31
C ASN A 328 -24.12 4.26 -6.63
N SER A 329 -23.40 3.19 -6.31
CA SER A 329 -22.07 3.27 -5.71
C SER A 329 -21.01 3.51 -6.77
N TYR A 330 -20.13 4.47 -6.53
CA TYR A 330 -19.09 4.91 -7.48
C TYR A 330 -17.70 4.40 -7.09
N SER A 331 -17.42 4.34 -5.79
CA SER A 331 -16.12 3.90 -5.29
C SER A 331 -16.28 3.22 -3.94
N LEU A 332 -15.37 2.29 -3.65
CA LEU A 332 -15.24 1.67 -2.34
C LEU A 332 -13.78 1.50 -1.96
N THR A 333 -13.55 1.40 -0.66
CA THR A 333 -12.27 0.96 -0.10
C THR A 333 -12.48 0.21 1.20
N LEU A 334 -11.62 -0.75 1.49
CA LEU A 334 -11.68 -1.58 2.69
C LEU A 334 -10.75 -1.03 3.78
N ASN A 335 -11.15 -1.17 5.04
CA ASN A 335 -10.26 -0.95 6.18
C ASN A 335 -9.22 -2.09 6.25
N LYS A 336 -7.93 -1.79 6.40
CA LYS A 336 -6.89 -2.85 6.35
C LYS A 336 -6.89 -3.74 7.58
N LYS A 337 -7.45 -3.28 8.71
CA LYS A 337 -7.42 -3.97 10.01
C LYS A 337 -8.80 -4.46 10.45
N LEU A 338 -9.80 -3.61 10.31
CA LEU A 338 -11.17 -3.85 10.78
C LEU A 338 -12.04 -4.37 9.62
N PRO A 339 -13.09 -5.15 9.89
CA PRO A 339 -13.98 -5.68 8.85
C PRO A 339 -14.97 -4.60 8.39
N TYR A 340 -14.46 -3.44 7.99
CA TYR A 340 -15.23 -2.28 7.58
C TYR A 340 -14.98 -1.94 6.12
N VAL A 341 -16.02 -1.40 5.47
CA VAL A 341 -15.96 -0.90 4.10
C VAL A 341 -16.44 0.54 4.07
N TYR A 342 -15.79 1.36 3.26
CA TYR A 342 -16.14 2.74 3.02
C TYR A 342 -16.60 2.89 1.58
N ILE A 343 -17.77 3.48 1.37
CA ILE A 343 -18.47 3.51 0.09
C ILE A 343 -18.89 4.94 -0.20
N LEU A 344 -18.60 5.40 -1.41
CA LEU A 344 -19.13 6.63 -1.96
C LEU A 344 -20.27 6.28 -2.92
N ASN A 345 -21.47 6.79 -2.66
CA ASN A 345 -22.63 6.60 -3.52
C ASN A 345 -23.37 7.91 -3.77
N LEU A 346 -24.25 7.92 -4.77
CA LEU A 346 -25.10 9.08 -5.12
C LEU A 346 -26.54 8.84 -4.63
N VAL A 347 -27.03 9.75 -3.79
CA VAL A 347 -28.39 9.75 -3.23
C VAL A 347 -29.02 11.11 -3.51
N ASP A 348 -30.13 11.15 -4.24
CA ASP A 348 -30.87 12.38 -4.54
C ASP A 348 -29.99 13.53 -5.11
N ASN A 349 -29.10 13.20 -6.05
CA ASN A 349 -28.11 14.11 -6.63
C ASN A 349 -27.06 14.67 -5.65
N THR A 350 -26.92 14.07 -4.47
CA THR A 350 -25.87 14.40 -3.50
C THR A 350 -25.00 13.18 -3.26
N PHE A 351 -23.68 13.38 -3.14
CA PHE A 351 -22.80 12.28 -2.78
C PHE A 351 -22.92 11.99 -1.29
N SER A 352 -23.03 10.72 -0.95
CA SER A 352 -22.97 10.24 0.43
C SER A 352 -21.77 9.31 0.59
N LEU A 353 -21.02 9.54 1.67
CA LEU A 353 -19.91 8.73 2.10
C LEU A 353 -20.35 7.92 3.31
N ASN A 354 -20.29 6.60 3.18
CA ASN A 354 -20.78 5.68 4.20
C ASN A 354 -19.64 4.81 4.70
N ALA A 355 -19.64 4.53 6.00
CA ALA A 355 -18.86 3.45 6.60
C ALA A 355 -19.79 2.36 7.09
N MET A 356 -19.50 1.10 6.77
CA MET A 356 -20.32 -0.03 7.16
C MET A 356 -19.48 -1.16 7.74
N ALA A 357 -20.07 -1.91 8.67
CA ALA A 357 -19.54 -3.19 9.09
C ALA A 357 -19.87 -4.27 8.06
N ILE A 358 -18.85 -4.93 7.50
CA ILE A 358 -19.02 -5.98 6.47
C ILE A 358 -19.85 -7.17 6.99
N PRO A 359 -19.67 -7.67 8.24
CA PRO A 359 -20.39 -8.85 8.70
C PRO A 359 -21.89 -8.62 8.93
N SER A 360 -22.28 -7.46 9.46
CA SER A 360 -23.67 -7.17 9.77
C SER A 360 -24.38 -6.34 8.69
N GLY A 361 -23.64 -5.60 7.87
CA GLY A 361 -24.19 -4.62 6.94
C GLY A 361 -24.67 -3.34 7.63
N ASP A 362 -24.40 -3.16 8.93
CA ASP A 362 -24.83 -1.96 9.66
C ASP A 362 -23.98 -0.74 9.30
N TYR A 363 -24.61 0.42 9.27
CA TYR A 363 -23.91 1.70 9.16
C TYR A 363 -23.19 2.03 10.46
N LEU A 364 -21.90 2.34 10.34
CA LEU A 364 -21.11 2.94 11.42
C LEU A 364 -21.32 4.46 11.44
N TRP A 365 -21.34 5.06 10.25
CA TRP A 365 -21.70 6.47 10.02
C TRP A 365 -22.02 6.68 8.54
N SER A 366 -22.73 7.78 8.25
CA SER A 366 -23.03 8.27 6.91
C SER A 366 -22.85 9.79 6.89
N LYS A 367 -22.26 10.31 5.82
CA LYS A 367 -21.96 11.73 5.69
C LYS A 367 -22.17 12.21 4.27
N THR A 368 -23.03 13.21 4.10
CA THR A 368 -23.16 13.92 2.83
C THR A 368 -21.87 14.67 2.51
N VAL A 369 -21.43 14.55 1.26
CA VAL A 369 -20.23 15.17 0.74
C VAL A 369 -20.62 16.20 -0.32
N ASP A 370 -20.14 17.42 -0.14
CA ASP A 370 -20.36 18.51 -1.09
C ASP A 370 -19.37 18.40 -2.25
N ILE A 371 -19.73 17.61 -3.26
CA ILE A 371 -18.99 17.48 -4.52
C ILE A 371 -19.94 17.81 -5.67
N PRO A 372 -19.54 18.68 -6.61
CA PRO A 372 -20.35 18.99 -7.77
C PRO A 372 -20.57 17.74 -8.62
N VAL A 373 -21.84 17.43 -8.90
CA VAL A 373 -22.21 16.31 -9.77
C VAL A 373 -21.90 16.65 -11.22
N GLN A 374 -20.74 16.25 -11.71
CA GLN A 374 -20.37 16.35 -13.13
C GLN A 374 -20.41 14.97 -13.79
N LYS A 375 -20.94 14.91 -15.03
CA LYS A 375 -21.14 13.66 -15.81
C LYS A 375 -19.87 12.83 -16.04
N LYS A 376 -18.67 13.38 -15.88
CA LYS A 376 -17.38 12.71 -16.12
C LYS A 376 -16.47 12.68 -14.89
N THR A 377 -17.05 12.57 -13.71
CA THR A 377 -16.26 12.49 -12.47
C THR A 377 -15.86 11.04 -12.20
N SER A 378 -14.57 10.78 -12.04
CA SER A 378 -14.10 9.49 -11.50
C SER A 378 -13.67 9.67 -10.05
N PHE A 379 -14.02 8.69 -9.24
CA PHE A 379 -13.83 8.71 -7.79
C PHE A 379 -12.91 7.58 -7.37
N MET A 380 -12.06 7.86 -6.38
CA MET A 380 -11.25 6.84 -5.74
C MET A 380 -11.26 7.07 -4.22
N LEU A 381 -11.44 5.98 -3.48
CA LEU A 381 -11.33 5.97 -2.02
C LEU A 381 -10.09 5.20 -1.58
N TYR A 382 -9.39 5.75 -0.59
CA TYR A 382 -8.22 5.09 0.00
C TYR A 382 -8.20 5.26 1.51
N THR A 383 -7.77 4.20 2.21
CA THR A 383 -7.50 4.27 3.65
C THR A 383 -6.03 4.64 3.89
N ILE A 384 -5.83 5.66 4.73
CA ILE A 384 -4.52 6.17 5.14
C ILE A 384 -4.35 5.87 6.62
N LEU A 385 -3.29 5.12 6.95
CA LEU A 385 -2.91 4.72 8.32
C LEU A 385 -4.04 4.03 9.11
N ASN A 386 -5.06 3.48 8.44
CA ASN A 386 -6.29 2.97 9.06
C ASN A 386 -6.98 3.99 9.99
N LYS A 387 -6.73 5.28 9.79
CA LYS A 387 -7.30 6.38 10.59
C LYS A 387 -8.05 7.40 9.75
N TYR A 388 -7.63 7.57 8.50
CA TYR A 388 -8.19 8.57 7.61
C TYR A 388 -8.69 7.94 6.31
N LEU A 389 -9.73 8.53 5.76
CA LEU A 389 -10.23 8.25 4.43
C LEU A 389 -9.82 9.38 3.50
N LEU A 390 -9.11 9.04 2.43
CA LEU A 390 -8.86 9.93 1.32
C LEU A 390 -9.93 9.69 0.26
N LEU A 391 -10.68 10.73 -0.07
CA LEU A 391 -11.57 10.78 -1.21
C LEU A 391 -10.91 11.61 -2.31
N PHE A 392 -10.55 10.96 -3.40
CA PHE A 392 -10.02 11.61 -4.60
C PHE A 392 -11.11 11.67 -5.65
N TYR A 393 -11.24 12.83 -6.32
CA TYR A 393 -12.16 12.97 -7.44
C TYR A 393 -11.60 13.84 -8.55
N LEU A 394 -11.84 13.38 -9.77
CA LEU A 394 -11.37 13.96 -11.02
C LEU A 394 -12.51 14.75 -11.67
N SER A 395 -12.49 16.08 -11.56
CA SER A 395 -13.36 16.95 -12.36
C SER A 395 -12.61 17.43 -13.61
N ASN A 396 -13.31 17.82 -14.68
CA ASN A 396 -12.76 18.03 -16.05
C ASN A 396 -11.43 18.80 -16.20
N LYS A 397 -10.94 19.51 -15.18
CA LYS A 397 -9.59 20.12 -15.11
C LYS A 397 -8.94 20.13 -13.72
N ASN A 398 -9.69 19.88 -12.65
CA ASN A 398 -9.19 20.00 -11.28
C ASN A 398 -9.21 18.64 -10.59
N HIS A 399 -8.11 18.35 -9.91
CA HIS A 399 -7.93 17.19 -9.08
C HIS A 399 -8.13 17.61 -7.64
N ASN A 400 -9.26 17.20 -7.09
CA ASN A 400 -9.60 17.56 -5.75
C ASN A 400 -9.50 16.33 -4.87
N PHE A 401 -9.10 16.55 -3.62
CA PHE A 401 -9.21 15.52 -2.61
C PHE A 401 -9.75 16.08 -1.31
N ALA A 402 -10.45 15.22 -0.58
CA ALA A 402 -10.96 15.50 0.74
C ALA A 402 -10.52 14.39 1.70
N ILE A 403 -10.24 14.77 2.94
CA ILE A 403 -9.81 13.85 3.98
C ILE A 403 -10.87 13.80 5.08
N TYR A 404 -11.22 12.59 5.48
CA TYR A 404 -12.19 12.31 6.54
C TYR A 404 -11.57 11.43 7.62
N SER A 405 -12.04 11.59 8.86
CA SER A 405 -11.77 10.64 9.94
C SER A 405 -12.53 9.34 9.70
N LEU A 406 -11.86 8.18 9.72
CA LEU A 406 -12.53 6.88 9.60
C LEU A 406 -13.41 6.56 10.81
N ALA A 407 -13.10 7.11 11.98
CA ALA A 407 -13.82 6.83 13.21
C ALA A 407 -15.20 7.53 13.27
N SER A 408 -15.31 8.71 12.66
CA SER A 408 -16.51 9.56 12.82
C SER A 408 -17.10 10.09 11.50
N GLY A 409 -16.44 9.86 10.36
CA GLY A 409 -16.80 10.50 9.10
C GLY A 409 -16.61 12.02 9.11
N LYS A 410 -15.96 12.58 10.14
CA LYS A 410 -15.71 14.02 10.23
C LYS A 410 -14.76 14.45 9.12
N HIS A 411 -15.19 15.42 8.32
CA HIS A 411 -14.36 16.12 7.34
C HIS A 411 -13.23 16.87 8.06
N LEU A 412 -12.01 16.73 7.55
CA LEU A 412 -10.81 17.37 8.10
C LEU A 412 -10.31 18.51 7.21
N CYS A 413 -10.19 18.26 5.91
CA CYS A 413 -9.74 19.26 4.93
C CYS A 413 -10.15 18.87 3.51
N THR A 414 -10.20 19.86 2.63
CA THR A 414 -10.30 19.71 1.16
C THR A 414 -9.16 20.47 0.52
N TRP A 415 -8.53 19.88 -0.49
CA TRP A 415 -7.54 20.55 -1.33
C TRP A 415 -8.04 20.57 -2.76
N GLU A 416 -7.96 21.74 -3.36
CA GLU A 416 -8.15 21.91 -4.80
C GLU A 416 -6.75 21.97 -5.42
N ASN A 417 -6.40 20.95 -6.21
CA ASN A 417 -5.11 20.92 -6.89
C ASN A 417 -5.31 20.89 -8.41
N GLU A 418 -4.37 21.52 -9.11
CA GLU A 418 -4.33 21.49 -10.56
C GLU A 418 -3.86 20.15 -11.13
N GLN A 419 -3.29 19.25 -10.30
CA GLN A 419 -2.70 18.01 -10.80
C GLN A 419 -2.98 16.75 -9.93
N PRO A 420 -3.06 15.56 -10.55
CA PRO A 420 -3.56 14.35 -9.91
C PRO A 420 -2.58 13.74 -8.90
N PHE A 421 -3.11 13.16 -7.83
CA PHE A 421 -2.37 12.35 -6.87
C PHE A 421 -2.93 10.94 -6.77
N TYR A 422 -2.04 9.96 -6.60
CA TYR A 422 -2.30 8.55 -6.32
C TYR A 422 -1.57 8.20 -5.04
N PRO A 423 -2.25 7.63 -4.03
CA PRO A 423 -1.54 7.12 -2.87
C PRO A 423 -0.70 5.92 -3.29
N VAL A 424 0.61 5.98 -3.08
CA VAL A 424 1.50 4.85 -3.38
C VAL A 424 1.69 3.95 -2.16
N ASN A 425 1.45 4.49 -0.96
CA ASN A 425 1.41 3.78 0.31
C ASN A 425 0.54 4.57 1.31
N ASN A 426 0.55 4.18 2.60
CA ASN A 426 -0.20 4.85 3.68
C ASN A 426 0.12 6.34 3.88
N ILE A 427 1.13 6.91 3.20
CA ILE A 427 1.74 8.19 3.61
C ILE A 427 2.09 9.10 2.43
N MET A 428 2.26 8.57 1.22
CA MET A 428 2.77 9.33 0.07
C MET A 428 1.73 9.45 -1.03
N LEU A 429 1.52 10.68 -1.51
CA LEU A 429 0.76 11.01 -2.70
C LEU A 429 1.72 11.18 -3.89
N LYS A 430 1.73 10.22 -4.82
CA LYS A 430 2.50 10.31 -6.05
C LYS A 430 1.63 10.86 -7.18
N TYR A 431 2.22 11.59 -8.12
CA TYR A 431 1.52 11.88 -9.36
C TYR A 431 1.24 10.58 -10.14
N PRO A 432 0.14 10.47 -10.92
CA PRO A 432 -0.07 9.32 -11.78
C PRO A 432 1.16 9.07 -12.63
N ASN A 433 1.54 7.81 -12.73
CA ASN A 433 2.34 7.39 -13.85
C ASN A 433 1.42 7.45 -15.08
N MET A 434 1.52 8.52 -15.86
CA MET A 434 0.82 8.69 -17.14
C MET A 434 1.40 7.71 -18.17
N SER A 435 1.08 6.42 -18.06
CA SER A 435 1.33 5.47 -19.16
C SER A 435 0.30 5.61 -20.28
N THR A 436 -0.85 6.26 -20.03
CA THR A 436 -1.95 6.42 -20.99
C THR A 436 -1.98 7.77 -21.71
N PHE A 437 -1.29 8.80 -21.21
CA PHE A 437 -1.03 10.03 -21.98
C PHE A 437 0.42 9.98 -22.47
N GLY A 438 0.58 9.62 -23.74
CA GLY A 438 1.88 9.58 -24.41
C GLY A 438 2.65 10.88 -24.21
N THR A 439 3.95 10.74 -23.92
CA THR A 439 5.01 11.68 -24.32
C THR A 439 4.58 13.16 -24.37
N MET A 440 4.15 13.75 -23.25
CA MET A 440 4.21 15.20 -23.14
C MET A 440 5.67 15.60 -22.99
N LEU A 441 6.13 16.39 -23.95
CA LEU A 441 7.50 16.81 -24.17
C LEU A 441 8.04 17.60 -22.96
N GLY A 442 9.00 17.01 -22.23
CA GLY A 442 10.00 17.76 -21.46
C GLY A 442 9.55 18.45 -20.16
N ILE A 443 8.42 18.12 -19.55
CA ILE A 443 8.00 18.71 -18.27
C ILE A 443 8.34 17.78 -17.10
N ASP A 444 9.24 18.22 -16.22
CA ASP A 444 9.63 17.45 -15.04
C ASP A 444 8.40 17.08 -14.19
N LYS A 445 8.36 15.83 -13.72
CA LYS A 445 7.26 15.33 -12.89
C LYS A 445 7.51 15.77 -11.45
N LYS A 446 6.52 16.32 -10.76
CA LYS A 446 6.61 16.58 -9.32
C LYS A 446 6.11 15.37 -8.52
N ILE A 447 6.49 15.23 -7.26
CA ILE A 447 5.88 14.35 -6.25
C ILE A 447 5.69 15.18 -5.00
N LYS A 448 4.46 15.20 -4.45
CA LYS A 448 4.18 15.87 -3.18
C LYS A 448 4.17 14.85 -2.06
N CYS A 449 5.11 14.92 -1.15
CA CYS A 449 5.09 14.15 0.09
C CYS A 449 4.38 14.97 1.17
N LEU A 450 3.42 14.34 1.86
CA LEU A 450 2.63 15.01 2.91
C LEU A 450 3.28 14.93 4.31
N LEU A 451 4.49 14.36 4.40
CA LEU A 451 5.31 14.31 5.62
C LEU A 451 6.07 15.60 5.88
#